data_AF-A0A3D0YZ03-F1
#
_entry.id   AF-A0A3D0YZ03-F1
#
_cell.length_a   1.000
_cell.length_b   1.000
_cell.length_c   1.000
_cell.angle_alpha   90.00
_cell.angle_beta   90.00
_cell.angle_gamma   90.00
#
_symmetry.space_group_name_H-M   'P 1'
#
loop_
_entity.id
_entity.type
_entity.pdbx_description
1 polymer ?
#
loop_
_entity_poly.entity_id
_entity_poly.type
_entity_poly.pdbx_seq_one_letter_code
_entity_poly.pdbx_strand_id
1 'polypeptide(L)' 'MPAPALAAPACLEEVVGQAWRDWRAAQHYFDAVSEPGLVDHAIYLVQAAEHRYDYLLKQAKARKAPA' A
#
# COMPACT_ATOMS: atom_id res chain seq x y z
N MET A 1 2.74 -17.32 -9.35
CA MET A 1 1.32 -16.97 -9.40
C MET A 1 1.23 -15.46 -9.57
N PRO A 2 0.94 -14.91 -10.76
CA PRO A 2 0.68 -13.48 -10.89
C PRO A 2 -0.64 -13.15 -10.19
N ALA A 3 -0.66 -12.07 -9.41
CA ALA A 3 -1.87 -11.56 -8.78
C ALA A 3 -2.90 -11.16 -9.87
N PRO A 4 -4.20 -11.45 -9.68
CA PRO A 4 -5.22 -11.10 -10.66
C PRO A 4 -5.25 -9.59 -10.86
N ALA A 5 -4.96 -9.15 -12.07
CA ALA A 5 -5.23 -7.80 -12.50
C ALA A 5 -6.75 -7.62 -12.65
N LEU A 6 -7.23 -6.50 -12.08
CA LEU A 6 -8.40 -5.75 -12.54
C LEU A 6 -9.80 -6.25 -12.11
N ALA A 7 -10.08 -6.11 -10.82
CA ALA A 7 -11.30 -5.42 -10.44
C ALA A 7 -10.86 -4.08 -9.82
N ALA A 8 -11.28 -2.95 -10.40
CA ALA A 8 -11.13 -1.68 -9.72
C ALA A 8 -11.86 -1.80 -8.37
N PRO A 9 -11.23 -1.43 -7.24
CA PRO A 9 -11.85 -1.60 -5.93
C PRO A 9 -13.16 -0.81 -5.89
N ALA A 10 -14.28 -1.52 -5.69
CA ALA A 10 -15.62 -0.94 -5.75
C ALA A 10 -15.97 -0.19 -4.46
N CYS A 11 -15.33 -0.55 -3.34
CA CYS A 11 -15.48 0.12 -2.05
C CYS A 11 -14.13 0.57 -1.46
N LEU A 12 -14.16 1.67 -0.69
CA LEU A 12 -13.01 2.24 0.01
C LEU A 12 -12.28 1.21 0.90
N GLU A 13 -13.02 0.27 1.50
CA GLU A 13 -12.45 -0.82 2.30
C GLU A 13 -11.57 -1.77 1.46
N GLU A 14 -11.96 -2.03 0.21
CA GLU A 14 -11.14 -2.81 -0.73
C GLU A 14 -9.90 -2.03 -1.17
N VAL A 15 -10.03 -0.70 -1.36
CA VAL A 15 -8.89 0.18 -1.67
C VAL A 15 -7.87 0.16 -0.53
N VAL A 16 -8.33 0.24 0.73
CA VAL A 16 -7.49 0.14 1.93
C VAL A 16 -6.81 -1.23 2.00
N GLY A 17 -7.56 -2.31 1.75
CA GLY A 17 -7.01 -3.67 1.71
C GLY A 17 -5.96 -3.87 0.62
N GLN A 18 -6.14 -3.24 -0.55
CA GLN A 18 -5.14 -3.26 -1.61
C GLN A 18 -3.89 -2.46 -1.24
N ALA A 19 -4.05 -1.25 -0.71
CA ALA A 19 -2.92 -0.42 -0.27
C ALA A 19 -2.08 -1.13 0.81
N TRP A 20 -2.72 -1.89 1.71
CA TRP A 20 -2.00 -2.72 2.68
C TRP A 20 -1.19 -3.85 2.03
N ARG A 21 -1.76 -4.55 1.03
CA ARG A 21 -1.05 -5.58 0.27
C ARG A 21 0.14 -4.98 -0.48
N ASP A 22 -0.04 -3.82 -1.10
CA ASP A 22 1.02 -3.12 -1.83
C ASP A 22 2.13 -2.68 -0.88
N TRP A 23 1.80 -2.15 0.30
CA TRP A 23 2.78 -1.80 1.33
C TRP A 23 3.58 -3.03 1.80
N ARG A 24 2.91 -4.16 2.01
CA ARG A 24 3.58 -5.41 2.40
C ARG A 24 4.48 -5.96 1.28
N ALA A 25 4.07 -5.83 0.02
CA ALA A 25 4.88 -6.21 -1.13
C ALA A 25 6.12 -5.31 -1.26
N ALA A 26 5.98 -4.00 -1.04
CA ALA A 26 7.12 -3.07 -1.00
C ALA A 26 8.10 -3.41 0.13
N GLN A 27 7.61 -3.79 1.31
CA GLN A 27 8.48 -4.24 2.41
C GLN A 27 9.24 -5.52 2.06
N HIS A 28 8.58 -6.49 1.42
CA HIS A 28 9.25 -7.67 0.90
C HIS A 28 10.30 -7.34 -0.17
N TYR A 29 10.03 -6.36 -1.02
CA TYR A 29 11.00 -5.89 -2.01
C TYR A 29 12.22 -5.25 -1.34
N PHE A 30 12.02 -4.41 -0.32
CA PHE A 30 13.09 -3.83 0.47
C PHE A 30 13.95 -4.90 1.15
N ASP A 31 13.33 -5.93 1.74
CA ASP A 31 14.04 -7.04 2.39
C ASP A 31 14.84 -7.90 1.39
N ALA A 32 14.30 -8.06 0.17
CA ALA A 32 14.96 -8.80 -0.90
C ALA A 32 16.08 -8.01 -1.62
N VAL A 33 16.05 -6.68 -1.56
CA VAL A 33 17.06 -5.82 -2.21
C VAL A 33 18.35 -5.87 -1.40
N SER A 34 19.40 -6.40 -2.02
CA SER A 34 20.78 -6.38 -1.49
C SER A 34 21.68 -5.36 -2.18
N GLU A 35 21.19 -4.73 -3.26
CA GLU A 35 21.93 -3.73 -4.05
C GLU A 35 21.85 -2.35 -3.39
N PRO A 36 22.97 -1.75 -2.95
CA PRO A 36 22.97 -0.50 -2.19
C PRO A 36 22.24 0.65 -2.90
N GLY A 37 22.39 0.76 -4.23
CA GLY A 37 21.73 1.82 -5.01
C GLY A 37 20.22 1.62 -5.20
N LEU A 38 19.72 0.41 -4.95
CA LEU A 38 18.29 0.10 -5.01
C LEU A 38 17.63 0.16 -3.63
N VAL A 39 18.42 0.13 -2.55
CA VAL A 39 17.91 0.24 -1.17
C VAL A 39 17.16 1.56 -0.99
N ASP A 40 17.73 2.69 -1.42
CA ASP A 40 17.07 4.01 -1.33
C ASP A 40 15.74 4.03 -2.09
N HIS A 41 15.72 3.42 -3.27
CA HIS A 41 14.49 3.30 -4.06
C HIS A 41 13.45 2.44 -3.35
N ALA A 42 13.86 1.32 -2.76
CA ALA A 42 12.99 0.44 -2.01
C ALA A 42 12.43 1.12 -0.74
N ILE A 43 13.24 1.91 -0.03
CA ILE A 43 12.78 2.72 1.11
C ILE A 43 11.69 3.70 0.65
N TYR A 44 11.95 4.43 -0.44
CA TYR A 44 10.98 5.38 -0.99
C TYR A 44 9.66 4.70 -1.37
N LEU A 45 9.71 3.52 -1.99
CA LEU A 45 8.53 2.73 -2.34
C LEU A 45 7.73 2.31 -1.09
N VAL A 46 8.40 1.83 -0.05
CA VAL A 46 7.76 1.45 1.22
C VAL A 46 7.06 2.64 1.85
N GLN A 47 7.74 3.78 1.95
CA GLN A 47 7.18 5.00 2.54
C GLN A 47 5.99 5.55 1.73
N ALA A 48 6.08 5.56 0.40
CA ALA A 48 4.99 5.99 -0.46
C ALA A 48 3.74 5.10 -0.29
N ALA A 49 3.92 3.78 -0.19
CA ALA A 49 2.84 2.84 0.03
C ALA A 49 2.22 2.98 1.43
N GLU A 50 3.05 3.18 2.47
CA GLU A 50 2.61 3.44 3.84
C GLU A 50 1.75 4.71 3.93
N HIS A 51 2.24 5.82 3.39
CA HIS A 51 1.52 7.10 3.37
C HIS A 51 0.17 6.98 2.66
N ARG A 52 0.12 6.23 1.55
CA ARG A 52 -1.12 5.96 0.83
C ARG A 52 -2.12 5.17 1.68
N TYR A 53 -1.65 4.13 2.37
CA TYR A 53 -2.49 3.32 3.25
C TYR A 53 -3.04 4.13 4.44
N ASP A 54 -2.19 4.90 5.12
CA ASP A 54 -2.60 5.77 6.23
C ASP A 54 -3.64 6.81 5.81
N TYR A 55 -3.43 7.45 4.66
CA TYR A 55 -4.40 8.39 4.10
C TYR A 55 -5.77 7.75 3.85
N LEU A 56 -5.79 6.57 3.22
CA LEU A 56 -7.03 5.85 2.93
C LEU A 56 -7.73 5.39 4.22
N LEU A 57 -6.97 4.97 5.24
CA LEU A 57 -7.51 4.64 6.56
C LEU A 57 -8.19 5.85 7.21
N LYS A 58 -7.56 7.02 7.15
CA LYS A 58 -8.13 8.27 7.68
C LYS A 58 -9.44 8.62 6.96
N GLN A 59 -9.47 8.51 5.64
CA GLN A 59 -10.71 8.71 4.87
C GLN A 59 -11.81 7.71 5.24
N ALA A 60 -11.46 6.43 5.42
CA ALA A 60 -12.42 5.39 5.78
C ALA A 60 -13.04 5.62 7.15
N LYS A 61 -12.24 6.08 8.11
CA LYS A 61 -12.70 6.48 9.45
C LYS A 61 -13.59 7.73 9.40
N ALA A 62 -13.18 8.74 8.64
CA ALA A 62 -13.96 9.97 8.47
C ALA A 62 -15.34 9.69 7.83
N ARG A 63 -15.42 8.75 6.89
CA ARG A 63 -16.68 8.36 6.23
C ARG A 63 -17.61 7.52 7.13
N LYS A 64 -17.07 6.78 8.11
CA LYS A 64 -17.86 5.96 9.06
C LYS A 64 -18.31 6.72 10.31
N ALA A 65 -17.84 7.93 10.54
CA ALA A 65 -18.32 8.76 11.65
C ALA A 65 -19.61 9.50 11.22
N PRO A 66 -20.77 9.24 11.84
CA PRO A 66 -21.89 10.16 11.74
C PRO A 66 -21.51 11.44 12.48
N ALA A 67 -21.60 12.57 11.77
CA ALA A 67 -21.57 13.90 12.39
C ALA A 67 -22.78 14.11 13.30
#